data_AF-L7Q140-F1
#
_entry.id   AF-L7Q140-F1
#
_cell.length_a   1.000
_cell.length_b   1.000
_cell.length_c   1.000
_cell.angle_alpha   90.00
_cell.angle_beta   90.00
_cell.angle_gamma   90.00
#
_symmetry.space_group_name_H-M   'P 1'
#
loop_
_entity.id
_entity.type
_entity.pdbx_description
1 polymer ?
#
loop_
_entity_poly.entity_id
_entity_poly.type
_entity_poly.pdbx_seq_one_letter_code
_entity_poly.pdbx_strand_id
1 'polypeptide(L)'
;TFNATKQVSVGKDVYLYGTINNRTGWVNSKDLTAPTAVKPTTSAAKDYNYTYVIKNGNGYYYVTPNSDTAKYSLKAFNEQPFAVVKEQVINGQTWYYGKLSNGKLAWIKSTDLAKELIKYNQIGMTLNQVAQIQAGLQYKPQVQRVPGKWTDANFNDVKHAMDTKRLAQDPALKYQFLRLDQPQNISIDKINQFLKGKGVLENQGAAFNKAAQMYGINEVYLISHALLETGNGTSQLAKGADVVNNKVVTNSNTKYHNVFGIAAYDNDPLREGIKYAKQAGWDTVSKA
;
A
#
# COMPACT_ATOMS: atom_id res chain seq x y z
N THR A 1 -18.96 -5.01 39.88
CA THR A 1 -17.72 -4.67 40.62
C THR A 1 -18.03 -3.59 41.63
N PHE A 2 -17.56 -3.73 42.87
CA PHE A 2 -17.72 -2.69 43.90
C PHE A 2 -16.66 -1.61 43.71
N ASN A 3 -17.06 -0.36 43.53
CA ASN A 3 -16.15 0.76 43.36
C ASN A 3 -16.03 1.53 44.68
N ALA A 4 -14.99 1.27 45.46
CA ALA A 4 -14.74 1.95 46.72
C ALA A 4 -14.29 3.41 46.50
N THR A 5 -14.79 4.31 47.33
CA THR A 5 -14.49 5.76 47.30
C THR A 5 -14.06 6.32 48.65
N LYS A 6 -14.44 5.65 49.76
CA LYS A 6 -14.00 5.99 51.12
C LYS A 6 -13.70 4.72 51.91
N GLN A 7 -12.95 4.89 52.99
CA GLN A 7 -12.56 3.84 53.92
C GLN A 7 -12.73 4.36 55.36
N VAL A 8 -13.18 3.50 56.27
CA VAL A 8 -13.18 3.75 57.71
C VAL A 8 -12.81 2.48 58.46
N SER A 9 -12.09 2.61 59.57
CA SER A 9 -11.80 1.50 60.48
C SER A 9 -12.77 1.55 61.66
N VAL A 10 -13.48 0.46 61.93
CA VAL A 10 -14.36 0.31 63.09
C VAL A 10 -13.84 -0.85 63.92
N GLY A 11 -13.17 -0.54 65.04
CA GLY A 11 -12.42 -1.54 65.80
C GLY A 11 -11.26 -2.12 64.98
N LYS A 12 -11.25 -3.44 64.80
CA LYS A 12 -10.23 -4.17 64.01
C LYS A 12 -10.62 -4.37 62.54
N ASP A 13 -11.84 -3.99 62.16
CA ASP A 13 -12.37 -4.21 60.83
C ASP A 13 -12.30 -2.93 59.98
N VAL A 14 -12.00 -3.11 58.69
CA VAL A 14 -11.99 -2.02 57.71
C VAL A 14 -13.26 -2.10 56.88
N TYR A 15 -14.00 -1.00 56.81
CA TYR A 15 -15.17 -0.85 55.97
C TYR A 15 -14.86 0.07 54.80
N LEU A 16 -15.35 -0.29 53.62
CA LEU A 16 -15.22 0.48 52.39
C LEU A 16 -16.59 1.01 51.98
N TYR A 17 -16.68 2.31 51.70
CA TYR A 17 -17.88 2.93 51.14
C TYR A 17 -17.74 3.03 49.63
N GLY A 18 -18.75 2.58 48.90
CA GLY A 18 -18.66 2.53 47.45
C GLY A 18 -19.99 2.24 46.79
N THR A 19 -19.94 1.98 45.49
CA THR A 19 -21.12 1.76 44.65
C THR A 19 -21.04 0.42 43.93
N ILE A 20 -22.17 -0.30 43.86
CA ILE A 20 -22.37 -1.48 43.01
C ILE A 20 -23.79 -1.48 42.44
N ASN A 21 -23.94 -1.62 41.12
CA ASN A 21 -25.24 -1.64 40.43
C ASN A 21 -26.19 -0.50 40.87
N ASN A 22 -25.69 0.74 40.87
CA ASN A 22 -26.40 1.95 41.32
C ASN A 22 -26.88 1.95 42.79
N ARG A 23 -26.37 1.05 43.63
CA ARG A 23 -26.58 1.08 45.08
C ARG A 23 -25.29 1.48 45.78
N THR A 24 -25.39 2.41 46.71
CA THR A 24 -24.27 2.87 47.54
C THR A 24 -24.36 2.32 48.95
N GLY A 25 -23.24 1.94 49.54
CA GLY A 25 -23.22 1.46 50.92
C GLY A 25 -21.81 1.18 51.43
N TRP A 26 -21.77 0.81 52.71
CA TRP A 26 -20.58 0.29 53.37
C TRP A 26 -20.53 -1.23 53.28
N VAL A 27 -19.36 -1.78 53.01
CA VAL A 27 -19.08 -3.22 53.02
C VAL A 27 -17.81 -3.48 53.82
N ASN A 28 -17.77 -4.55 54.60
CA ASN A 28 -16.54 -4.96 55.28
C ASN A 28 -15.52 -5.42 54.22
N SER A 29 -14.28 -4.98 54.31
CA SER A 29 -13.25 -5.32 53.32
C SER A 29 -13.00 -6.83 53.23
N LYS A 30 -13.27 -7.59 54.30
CA LYS A 30 -13.16 -9.06 54.33
C LYS A 30 -14.25 -9.76 53.52
N ASP A 31 -15.38 -9.11 53.29
CA ASP A 31 -16.50 -9.64 52.50
C ASP A 31 -16.31 -9.38 51.00
N LEU A 32 -15.27 -8.61 50.63
CA LEU A 32 -14.87 -8.42 49.24
C LEU A 32 -13.84 -9.47 48.86
N THR A 33 -14.13 -10.24 47.82
CA THR A 33 -13.11 -11.00 47.13
C THR A 33 -12.34 -10.09 46.18
N ALA A 34 -11.02 -10.28 46.08
CA ALA A 34 -10.25 -9.63 45.03
C ALA A 34 -10.90 -9.94 43.66
N PRO A 35 -10.96 -8.98 42.72
CA PRO A 35 -11.47 -9.27 41.40
C PRO A 35 -10.68 -10.45 40.85
N THR A 36 -11.33 -11.60 40.68
CA THR A 36 -10.75 -12.72 39.97
C THR A 36 -10.36 -12.18 38.60
N ALA A 37 -9.09 -12.37 38.21
CA ALA A 37 -8.63 -11.98 36.89
C ALA A 37 -9.58 -12.59 35.88
N VAL A 38 -10.41 -11.75 35.25
CA VAL A 38 -11.35 -12.22 34.23
C VAL A 38 -10.48 -12.81 33.14
N LYS A 39 -10.56 -14.13 32.94
CA LYS A 39 -9.82 -14.80 31.88
C LYS A 39 -10.13 -14.05 30.59
N PRO A 40 -9.12 -13.60 29.82
CA PRO A 40 -9.37 -12.81 28.62
C PRO A 40 -10.40 -13.52 27.75
N THR A 41 -11.43 -12.80 27.32
CA THR A 41 -12.39 -13.32 26.35
C THR A 41 -11.71 -13.30 24.99
N THR A 42 -11.11 -14.45 24.65
CA THR A 42 -10.33 -14.64 23.44
C THR A 42 -11.12 -15.49 22.46
N SER A 43 -11.40 -14.94 21.28
CA SER A 43 -11.95 -15.74 20.18
C SER A 43 -10.89 -16.68 19.63
N ALA A 44 -11.33 -17.77 18.98
CA ALA A 44 -10.45 -18.50 18.08
C ALA A 44 -9.91 -17.54 16.99
N ALA A 45 -8.64 -17.70 16.63
CA ALA A 45 -8.08 -16.99 15.48
C ALA A 45 -8.71 -17.55 14.20
N LYS A 46 -9.07 -16.66 13.27
CA LYS A 46 -9.68 -17.01 11.98
C LYS A 46 -8.78 -16.55 10.85
N ASP A 47 -8.82 -17.28 9.75
CA ASP A 47 -8.12 -16.86 8.53
C ASP A 47 -8.71 -15.56 8.01
N TYR A 48 -7.83 -14.69 7.53
CA TYR A 48 -8.17 -13.38 7.03
C TYR A 48 -7.19 -13.03 5.90
N ASN A 49 -7.62 -12.28 4.89
CA ASN A 49 -6.73 -11.92 3.78
C ASN A 49 -7.00 -10.50 3.31
N TYR A 50 -6.22 -9.56 3.85
CA TYR A 50 -6.28 -8.15 3.47
C TYR A 50 -4.95 -7.48 3.75
N THR A 51 -4.53 -6.57 2.88
CA THR A 51 -3.36 -5.71 3.13
C THR A 51 -3.85 -4.36 3.65
N TYR A 52 -3.61 -4.08 4.92
CA TYR A 52 -3.88 -2.78 5.52
C TYR A 52 -2.67 -1.85 5.36
N VAL A 53 -2.87 -0.55 5.56
CA VAL A 53 -1.78 0.41 5.80
C VAL A 53 -1.70 0.72 7.29
N ILE A 54 -0.48 0.73 7.83
CA ILE A 54 -0.22 1.14 9.21
C ILE A 54 -0.37 2.65 9.28
N LYS A 55 -1.39 3.16 9.96
CA LYS A 55 -1.66 4.61 10.04
C LYS A 55 -1.10 5.27 11.30
N ASN A 56 -0.79 4.50 12.33
CA ASN A 56 -0.33 5.02 13.62
C ASN A 56 1.10 4.60 13.92
N GLY A 57 2.07 5.42 13.50
CA GLY A 57 3.50 5.20 13.78
C GLY A 57 3.87 5.28 15.26
N ASN A 58 3.04 5.90 16.10
CA ASN A 58 3.24 5.93 17.55
C ASN A 58 2.69 4.69 18.26
N GLY A 59 2.04 3.80 17.52
CA GLY A 59 1.54 2.52 18.02
C GLY A 59 2.63 1.46 18.18
N TYR A 60 2.19 0.23 18.46
CA TYR A 60 3.07 -0.91 18.68
C TYR A 60 2.61 -2.14 17.91
N TYR A 61 3.57 -2.98 17.53
CA TYR A 61 3.33 -4.34 17.11
C TYR A 61 3.81 -5.32 18.17
N TYR A 62 3.25 -6.51 18.17
CA TYR A 62 3.35 -7.47 19.26
C TYR A 62 3.73 -8.85 18.74
N VAL A 63 4.55 -9.59 19.48
CA VAL A 63 4.82 -11.01 19.20
C VAL A 63 3.61 -11.86 19.60
N THR A 64 3.06 -11.57 20.78
CA THR A 64 1.84 -12.16 21.31
C THR A 64 0.85 -11.03 21.56
N PRO A 65 -0.39 -11.10 21.06
CA PRO A 65 -1.35 -10.03 21.25
C PRO A 65 -1.67 -9.85 22.73
N ASN A 66 -1.93 -8.61 23.15
CA ASN A 66 -2.19 -8.25 24.55
C ASN A 66 -1.03 -8.55 25.54
N SER A 67 0.21 -8.67 25.06
CA SER A 67 1.41 -8.76 25.89
C SER A 67 2.11 -7.42 26.03
N ASP A 68 2.36 -6.95 27.26
CA ASP A 68 3.11 -5.72 27.50
C ASP A 68 4.63 -5.90 27.50
N THR A 69 5.12 -7.13 27.57
CA THR A 69 6.56 -7.46 27.64
C THR A 69 7.20 -7.70 26.28
N ALA A 70 6.41 -7.99 25.24
CA ALA A 70 6.90 -8.30 23.89
C ALA A 70 6.27 -7.39 22.82
N LYS A 71 6.33 -6.08 23.04
CA LYS A 71 5.85 -5.04 22.11
C LYS A 71 6.99 -4.16 21.59
N TYR A 72 6.85 -3.71 20.35
CA TYR A 72 7.88 -2.95 19.63
C TYR A 72 7.23 -1.81 18.85
N SER A 73 7.96 -0.71 18.63
CA SER A 73 7.40 0.48 17.98
C SER A 73 7.03 0.24 16.51
N LEU A 74 5.89 0.80 16.08
CA LEU A 74 5.48 0.85 14.68
C LEU A 74 6.11 1.99 13.87
N LYS A 75 6.94 2.85 14.49
CA LYS A 75 7.45 4.07 13.85
C LYS A 75 8.16 3.81 12.52
N ALA A 76 8.98 2.77 12.44
CA ALA A 76 9.69 2.38 11.22
C ALA A 76 8.79 1.80 10.11
N PHE A 77 7.56 1.42 10.46
CA PHE A 77 6.57 0.83 9.56
C PHE A 77 5.38 1.77 9.32
N ASN A 78 5.45 3.02 9.76
CA ASN A 78 4.37 3.97 9.55
C ASN A 78 4.13 4.16 8.05
N GLU A 79 2.86 4.14 7.65
CA GLU A 79 2.39 4.25 6.26
C GLU A 79 2.83 3.10 5.36
N GLN A 80 3.42 2.05 5.92
CA GLN A 80 3.80 0.86 5.19
C GLN A 80 2.63 -0.16 5.17
N PRO A 81 2.57 -1.01 4.13
CA PRO A 81 1.60 -2.09 4.06
C PRO A 81 1.86 -3.16 5.13
N PHE A 82 0.77 -3.74 5.62
CA PHE A 82 0.74 -4.87 6.55
C PHE A 82 -0.18 -5.95 6.00
N ALA A 83 0.42 -7.05 5.51
CA ALA A 83 -0.30 -8.15 4.88
C ALA A 83 -0.86 -9.11 5.94
N VAL A 84 -2.15 -9.01 6.23
CA VAL A 84 -2.83 -9.78 7.28
C VAL A 84 -3.21 -11.16 6.77
N VAL A 85 -2.95 -12.16 7.61
CA VAL A 85 -3.29 -13.57 7.36
C VAL A 85 -4.27 -14.12 8.40
N LYS A 86 -4.37 -13.52 9.60
CA LYS A 86 -5.32 -13.95 10.63
C LYS A 86 -5.90 -12.77 11.40
N GLU A 87 -7.11 -12.96 11.91
CA GLU A 87 -7.80 -12.06 12.81
C GLU A 87 -8.13 -12.77 14.13
N GLN A 88 -8.05 -12.05 15.24
CA GLN A 88 -8.45 -12.54 16.56
C GLN A 88 -9.03 -11.39 17.40
N VAL A 89 -10.09 -11.68 18.16
CA VAL A 89 -10.67 -10.72 19.11
C VAL A 89 -10.26 -11.11 20.53
N ILE A 90 -9.68 -10.16 21.27
CA ILE A 90 -9.28 -10.35 22.68
C ILE A 90 -9.85 -9.19 23.47
N ASN A 91 -10.71 -9.47 24.45
CA ASN A 91 -11.37 -8.45 25.29
C ASN A 91 -12.08 -7.37 24.46
N GLY A 92 -12.73 -7.76 23.35
CA GLY A 92 -13.42 -6.84 22.43
C GLY A 92 -12.52 -6.05 21.48
N GLN A 93 -11.19 -6.10 21.64
CA GLN A 93 -10.24 -5.52 20.69
C GLN A 93 -9.93 -6.50 19.56
N THR A 94 -10.10 -6.06 18.31
CA THR A 94 -9.65 -6.82 17.14
C THR A 94 -8.15 -6.67 16.94
N TRP A 95 -7.48 -7.80 16.75
CA TRP A 95 -6.06 -7.93 16.46
C TRP A 95 -5.86 -8.64 15.13
N TYR A 96 -4.88 -8.18 14.38
CA TYR A 96 -4.51 -8.77 13.09
C TYR A 96 -3.09 -9.29 13.14
N TYR A 97 -2.92 -10.55 12.75
CA TYR A 97 -1.61 -11.18 12.57
C TYR A 97 -1.23 -11.13 11.09
N GLY A 98 -0.02 -10.68 10.81
CA GLY A 98 0.41 -10.43 9.44
C GLY A 98 1.90 -10.17 9.31
N LYS A 99 2.31 -9.92 8.07
CA LYS A 99 3.68 -9.65 7.66
C LYS A 99 3.91 -8.15 7.50
N LEU A 100 4.91 -7.62 8.21
CA LEU A 100 5.44 -6.26 8.06
C LEU A 100 6.25 -6.14 6.76
N SER A 101 6.55 -4.92 6.32
CA SER A 101 7.31 -4.66 5.09
C SER A 101 8.71 -5.28 5.07
N ASN A 102 9.36 -5.45 6.23
CA ASN A 102 10.65 -6.14 6.36
C ASN A 102 10.52 -7.68 6.43
N GLY A 103 9.31 -8.20 6.31
CA GLY A 103 9.01 -9.62 6.34
C GLY A 103 8.77 -10.25 7.72
N LYS A 104 8.91 -9.48 8.81
CA LYS A 104 8.63 -9.96 10.16
C LYS A 104 7.13 -10.18 10.36
N LEU A 105 6.77 -11.28 11.03
CA LEU A 105 5.39 -11.54 11.44
C LEU A 105 5.09 -10.87 12.79
N ALA A 106 3.91 -10.28 12.92
CA ALA A 106 3.49 -9.56 14.11
C ALA A 106 1.98 -9.47 14.25
N TRP A 107 1.52 -9.18 15.46
CA TRP A 107 0.17 -8.76 15.78
C TRP A 107 0.09 -7.23 15.90
N ILE A 108 -0.93 -6.63 15.27
CA ILE A 108 -1.23 -5.19 15.35
C ILE A 108 -2.71 -5.00 15.68
N LYS A 109 -3.04 -3.98 16.49
CA LYS A 109 -4.43 -3.63 16.79
C LYS A 109 -5.10 -3.06 15.55
N SER A 110 -6.37 -3.40 15.33
CA SER A 110 -7.15 -2.83 14.22
C SER A 110 -7.18 -1.30 14.23
N THR A 111 -7.10 -0.68 15.41
CA THR A 111 -7.09 0.78 15.58
C THR A 111 -5.84 1.47 15.05
N ASP A 112 -4.73 0.76 14.91
CA ASP A 112 -3.47 1.27 14.34
C ASP A 112 -3.39 1.10 12.82
N LEU A 113 -4.42 0.49 12.22
CA LEU A 113 -4.49 0.18 10.79
C LEU A 113 -5.61 0.98 10.10
N ALA A 114 -5.48 1.13 8.78
CA ALA A 114 -6.53 1.64 7.91
C ALA A 114 -6.57 0.89 6.58
N LYS A 115 -7.75 0.86 5.95
CA LYS A 115 -7.91 0.29 4.61
C LYS A 115 -7.31 1.20 3.53
N GLU A 116 -7.44 2.51 3.74
CA GLU A 116 -6.87 3.56 2.89
C GLU A 116 -6.26 4.63 3.81
N LEU A 117 -5.11 5.18 3.43
CA LEU A 117 -4.48 6.32 4.11
C LEU A 117 -4.37 7.46 3.10
N ILE A 118 -5.13 8.53 3.33
CA ILE A 118 -5.20 9.68 2.43
C ILE A 118 -4.58 10.88 3.14
N LYS A 119 -3.63 11.54 2.46
CA LYS A 119 -3.03 12.80 2.91
C LYS A 119 -3.57 13.95 2.10
N TYR A 120 -4.04 14.97 2.78
CA TYR A 120 -4.53 16.20 2.16
C TYR A 120 -3.48 17.29 2.28
N ASN A 121 -3.07 17.87 1.15
CA ASN A 121 -2.21 19.05 1.12
C ASN A 121 -3.04 20.30 0.83
N GLN A 122 -3.12 21.22 1.79
CA GLN A 122 -3.82 22.49 1.61
C GLN A 122 -2.85 23.54 1.04
N ILE A 123 -2.98 23.82 -0.25
CA ILE A 123 -2.09 24.76 -0.95
C ILE A 123 -2.42 26.24 -0.73
N GLY A 124 -3.50 26.55 0.00
CA GLY A 124 -3.93 27.94 0.27
C GLY A 124 -4.50 28.70 -0.93
N MET A 125 -4.69 28.04 -2.08
CA MET A 125 -5.25 28.62 -3.30
C MET A 125 -6.63 28.05 -3.62
N THR A 126 -7.47 28.86 -4.27
CA THR A 126 -8.76 28.42 -4.81
C THR A 126 -8.60 27.73 -6.16
N LEU A 127 -9.57 26.87 -6.51
CA LEU A 127 -9.62 26.22 -7.83
C LEU A 127 -9.61 27.23 -9.00
N ASN A 128 -10.29 28.37 -8.84
CA ASN A 128 -10.31 29.42 -9.87
C ASN A 128 -8.91 30.01 -10.11
N GLN A 129 -8.15 30.26 -9.04
CA GLN A 129 -6.79 30.82 -9.15
C GLN A 129 -5.84 29.86 -9.87
N VAL A 130 -5.84 28.58 -9.50
CA VAL A 130 -4.95 27.59 -10.14
C VAL A 130 -5.35 27.29 -11.59
N ALA A 131 -6.66 27.29 -11.90
CA ALA A 131 -7.14 27.15 -13.27
C ALA A 131 -6.74 28.35 -14.15
N GLN A 132 -6.78 29.57 -13.60
CA GLN A 132 -6.35 30.78 -14.31
C GLN A 132 -4.85 30.73 -14.65
N ILE A 133 -4.02 30.23 -13.73
CA ILE A 133 -2.58 30.06 -13.96
C ILE A 133 -2.35 29.09 -15.13
N GLN A 134 -3.03 27.94 -15.14
CA GLN A 134 -2.90 26.95 -16.21
C GLN A 134 -3.39 27.49 -17.57
N ALA A 135 -4.49 28.25 -17.58
CA ALA A 135 -5.00 28.88 -18.79
C ALA A 135 -4.08 29.99 -19.34
N GLY A 136 -3.23 30.58 -18.50
CA GLY A 136 -2.28 31.63 -18.87
C GLY A 136 -0.90 31.15 -19.34
N LEU A 137 -0.66 29.84 -19.42
CA LEU A 137 0.62 29.30 -19.89
C LEU A 137 0.88 29.61 -21.37
N GLN A 138 2.14 29.88 -21.73
CA GLN A 138 2.57 30.05 -23.12
C GLN A 138 2.24 28.81 -23.97
N TYR A 139 2.49 27.62 -23.41
CA TYR A 139 2.08 26.35 -24.00
C TYR A 139 0.70 26.00 -23.47
N LYS A 140 -0.32 26.32 -24.26
CA LYS A 140 -1.71 26.19 -23.85
C LYS A 140 -2.11 24.72 -23.64
N PRO A 141 -2.85 24.40 -22.55
CA PRO A 141 -3.43 23.08 -22.36
C PRO A 141 -4.31 22.67 -23.55
N GLN A 142 -4.17 21.42 -23.98
CA GLN A 142 -4.91 20.88 -25.12
C GLN A 142 -6.03 19.94 -24.65
N VAL A 143 -7.12 19.89 -25.41
CA VAL A 143 -8.24 18.95 -25.20
C VAL A 143 -8.58 18.25 -26.52
N GLN A 144 -8.83 16.94 -26.44
CA GLN A 144 -9.37 16.15 -27.54
C GLN A 144 -10.89 16.05 -27.40
N ARG A 145 -11.64 16.87 -28.16
CA ARG A 145 -13.10 16.71 -28.28
C ARG A 145 -13.47 15.58 -29.24
N VAL A 146 -12.56 15.28 -30.15
CA VAL A 146 -12.60 14.15 -31.08
C VAL A 146 -11.24 13.44 -30.97
N PRO A 147 -11.19 12.11 -30.85
CA PRO A 147 -9.93 11.37 -30.79
C PRO A 147 -9.00 11.71 -31.97
N GLY A 148 -7.73 11.93 -31.68
CA GLY A 148 -6.69 12.29 -32.65
C GLY A 148 -6.60 13.79 -32.99
N LYS A 149 -7.55 14.63 -32.57
CA LYS A 149 -7.55 16.07 -32.85
C LYS A 149 -7.48 16.90 -31.57
N TRP A 150 -6.41 17.68 -31.44
CA TRP A 150 -6.19 18.59 -30.32
C TRP A 150 -6.65 20.01 -30.64
N THR A 151 -7.23 20.66 -29.64
CA THR A 151 -7.60 22.08 -29.65
C THR A 151 -7.31 22.69 -28.29
N ASP A 152 -7.09 24.01 -28.24
CA ASP A 152 -6.92 24.74 -26.98
C ASP A 152 -8.12 24.50 -26.03
N ALA A 153 -7.82 24.16 -24.78
CA ALA A 153 -8.81 24.04 -23.72
C ALA A 153 -9.22 25.44 -23.22
N ASN A 154 -10.52 25.66 -22.98
CA ASN A 154 -10.98 26.90 -22.37
C ASN A 154 -10.84 26.84 -20.82
N PHE A 155 -11.05 27.97 -20.15
CA PHE A 155 -10.94 28.06 -18.69
C PHE A 155 -11.81 27.02 -17.95
N ASN A 156 -13.03 26.75 -18.43
CA ASN A 156 -13.94 25.78 -17.82
C ASN A 156 -13.47 24.34 -18.04
N ASP A 157 -12.91 24.02 -19.22
CA ASP A 157 -12.30 22.71 -19.48
C ASP A 157 -11.17 22.45 -18.47
N VAL A 158 -10.26 23.43 -18.32
CA VAL A 158 -9.12 23.37 -17.38
C VAL A 158 -9.61 23.25 -15.93
N LYS A 159 -10.53 24.13 -15.52
CA LYS A 159 -11.11 24.12 -14.17
C LYS A 159 -11.77 22.78 -13.83
N HIS A 160 -12.53 22.21 -14.77
CA HIS A 160 -13.22 20.94 -14.57
C HIS A 160 -12.25 19.74 -14.49
N ALA A 161 -11.18 19.77 -15.31
CA ALA A 161 -10.14 18.76 -15.30
C ALA A 161 -9.29 18.79 -14.01
N MET A 162 -9.14 19.96 -13.38
CA MET A 162 -8.34 20.14 -12.16
C MET A 162 -9.13 20.02 -10.85
N ASP A 163 -10.45 19.88 -10.89
CA ASP A 163 -11.29 19.89 -9.69
C ASP A 163 -11.10 18.63 -8.82
N THR A 164 -10.15 18.68 -7.89
CA THR A 164 -9.78 17.54 -7.03
C THR A 164 -10.92 17.07 -6.13
N LYS A 165 -11.88 17.94 -5.76
CA LYS A 165 -13.05 17.52 -4.96
C LYS A 165 -13.93 16.56 -5.76
N ARG A 166 -14.13 16.87 -7.05
CA ARG A 166 -14.85 15.99 -7.98
C ARG A 166 -14.06 14.71 -8.26
N LEU A 167 -12.78 14.85 -8.62
CA LEU A 167 -11.92 13.72 -8.99
C LEU A 167 -11.79 12.68 -7.86
N ALA A 168 -11.68 13.12 -6.60
CA ALA A 168 -11.49 12.23 -5.46
C ALA A 168 -12.74 11.40 -5.09
N GLN A 169 -13.93 11.85 -5.52
CA GLN A 169 -15.19 11.13 -5.30
C GLN A 169 -15.47 10.08 -6.38
N ASP A 170 -14.80 10.19 -7.52
CA ASP A 170 -14.94 9.24 -8.62
C ASP A 170 -14.09 7.99 -8.36
N PRO A 171 -14.66 6.77 -8.50
CA PRO A 171 -13.97 5.52 -8.17
C PRO A 171 -12.74 5.23 -9.05
N ALA A 172 -12.67 5.78 -10.26
CA ALA A 172 -11.54 5.62 -11.18
C ALA A 172 -10.60 6.84 -11.13
N LEU A 173 -11.13 8.06 -11.16
CA LEU A 173 -10.29 9.27 -11.24
C LEU A 173 -9.52 9.54 -9.93
N LYS A 174 -9.96 8.99 -8.79
CA LYS A 174 -9.21 9.08 -7.52
C LYS A 174 -7.79 8.49 -7.61
N TYR A 175 -7.53 7.58 -8.55
CA TYR A 175 -6.20 7.01 -8.75
C TYR A 175 -5.18 8.02 -9.31
N GLN A 176 -5.60 9.20 -9.78
CA GLN A 176 -4.69 10.31 -10.05
C GLN A 176 -3.96 10.80 -8.78
N PHE A 177 -4.48 10.48 -7.60
CA PHE A 177 -3.89 10.80 -6.30
C PHE A 177 -3.15 9.62 -5.66
N LEU A 178 -3.06 8.47 -6.35
CA LEU A 178 -2.29 7.34 -5.87
C LEU A 178 -0.79 7.73 -5.80
N ARG A 179 -0.16 7.41 -4.68
CA ARG A 179 1.29 7.59 -4.50
C ARG A 179 2.03 6.53 -5.31
N LEU A 180 2.61 6.95 -6.44
CA LEU A 180 3.37 6.06 -7.34
C LEU A 180 4.77 5.73 -6.82
N ASP A 181 5.22 6.45 -5.79
CA ASP A 181 6.50 6.30 -5.08
C ASP A 181 6.36 5.42 -3.82
N GLN A 182 5.30 4.61 -3.72
CA GLN A 182 5.07 3.71 -2.61
C GLN A 182 4.63 2.31 -3.10
N PRO A 183 5.42 1.27 -2.83
CA PRO A 183 5.00 -0.12 -3.03
C PRO A 183 3.84 -0.50 -2.10
N GLN A 184 2.89 -1.29 -2.59
CA GLN A 184 1.71 -1.71 -1.81
C GLN A 184 1.79 -3.16 -1.30
N ASN A 185 2.83 -3.90 -1.69
CA ASN A 185 3.02 -5.32 -1.36
C ASN A 185 1.82 -6.18 -1.77
N ILE A 186 1.27 -5.95 -2.97
CA ILE A 186 0.33 -6.88 -3.61
C ILE A 186 0.99 -8.25 -3.72
N SER A 187 0.23 -9.31 -3.42
CA SER A 187 0.79 -10.67 -3.44
C SER A 187 1.28 -11.05 -4.84
N ILE A 188 2.41 -11.74 -4.88
CA ILE A 188 3.01 -12.23 -6.13
C ILE A 188 2.00 -13.06 -6.92
N ASP A 189 1.18 -13.88 -6.25
CA ASP A 189 0.16 -14.70 -6.91
C ASP A 189 -0.92 -13.85 -7.62
N LYS A 190 -1.36 -12.74 -6.99
CA LYS A 190 -2.32 -11.82 -7.63
C LYS A 190 -1.71 -11.11 -8.82
N ILE A 191 -0.43 -10.73 -8.71
CA ILE A 191 0.31 -10.14 -9.83
C ILE A 191 0.45 -11.17 -10.96
N ASN A 192 0.84 -12.41 -10.66
CA ASN A 192 0.99 -13.47 -11.67
C ASN A 192 -0.35 -13.84 -12.31
N GLN A 193 -1.44 -13.83 -11.54
CA GLN A 193 -2.79 -14.01 -12.08
C GLN A 193 -3.14 -12.92 -13.09
N PHE A 194 -2.77 -11.67 -12.82
CA PHE A 194 -2.96 -10.54 -13.75
C PHE A 194 -2.03 -10.63 -14.97
N LEU A 195 -0.80 -11.09 -14.79
CA LEU A 195 0.20 -11.24 -15.85
C LEU A 195 0.00 -12.50 -16.71
N LYS A 196 -0.95 -13.38 -16.38
CA LYS A 196 -1.25 -14.57 -17.17
C LYS A 196 -1.62 -14.20 -18.62
N GLY A 197 -0.98 -14.85 -19.58
CA GLY A 197 -1.16 -14.58 -21.01
C GLY A 197 -0.51 -13.29 -21.52
N LYS A 198 0.29 -12.59 -20.70
CA LYS A 198 1.00 -11.36 -21.07
C LYS A 198 2.38 -11.63 -21.66
N GLY A 199 2.46 -12.62 -22.55
CA GLY A 199 3.69 -13.00 -23.24
C GLY A 199 4.84 -13.30 -22.27
N VAL A 200 6.00 -12.68 -22.50
CA VAL A 200 7.18 -12.91 -21.66
C VAL A 200 7.03 -12.40 -20.22
N LEU A 201 6.04 -11.54 -19.95
CA LEU A 201 5.78 -11.02 -18.61
C LEU A 201 5.01 -12.00 -17.72
N GLU A 202 4.48 -13.08 -18.29
CA GLU A 202 3.79 -14.11 -17.51
C GLU A 202 4.70 -14.70 -16.43
N ASN A 203 4.17 -14.85 -15.21
CA ASN A 203 4.88 -15.33 -14.02
C ASN A 203 6.04 -14.44 -13.50
N GLN A 204 6.23 -13.24 -14.05
CA GLN A 204 7.28 -12.31 -13.62
C GLN A 204 6.90 -11.46 -12.39
N GLY A 205 5.81 -11.78 -11.68
CA GLY A 205 5.32 -10.99 -10.54
C GLY A 205 6.32 -10.88 -9.39
N ALA A 206 7.18 -11.89 -9.18
CA ALA A 206 8.26 -11.82 -8.21
C ALA A 206 9.34 -10.79 -8.59
N ALA A 207 9.67 -10.69 -9.89
CA ALA A 207 10.63 -9.70 -10.40
C ALA A 207 10.08 -8.28 -10.24
N PHE A 208 8.81 -8.05 -10.63
CA PHE A 208 8.13 -6.76 -10.43
C PHE A 208 8.05 -6.38 -8.95
N ASN A 209 7.67 -7.31 -8.06
CA ASN A 209 7.59 -7.03 -6.63
C ASN A 209 8.96 -6.66 -6.04
N LYS A 210 10.03 -7.38 -6.45
CA LYS A 210 11.40 -7.08 -6.02
C LYS A 210 11.85 -5.70 -6.50
N ALA A 211 11.62 -5.36 -7.76
CA ALA A 211 11.98 -4.05 -8.32
C ALA A 211 11.20 -2.91 -7.65
N ALA A 212 9.88 -3.08 -7.47
CA ALA A 212 9.01 -2.14 -6.77
C ALA A 212 9.55 -1.83 -5.36
N GLN A 213 9.86 -2.86 -4.57
CA GLN A 213 10.43 -2.70 -3.23
C GLN A 213 11.81 -2.07 -3.23
N MET A 214 12.70 -2.49 -4.14
CA MET A 214 14.07 -1.99 -4.22
C MET A 214 14.13 -0.50 -4.51
N TYR A 215 13.27 -0.01 -5.40
CA TYR A 215 13.30 1.38 -5.87
C TYR A 215 12.21 2.28 -5.28
N GLY A 216 11.34 1.73 -4.43
CA GLY A 216 10.24 2.50 -3.84
C GLY A 216 9.23 2.96 -4.89
N ILE A 217 8.79 2.05 -5.76
CA ILE A 217 7.85 2.34 -6.85
C ILE A 217 6.60 1.47 -6.69
N ASN A 218 5.42 2.03 -6.97
CA ASN A 218 4.18 1.30 -6.99
C ASN A 218 4.21 0.19 -8.06
N GLU A 219 3.94 -1.06 -7.67
CA GLU A 219 4.03 -2.22 -8.56
C GLU A 219 3.02 -2.17 -9.73
N VAL A 220 1.83 -1.59 -9.53
CA VAL A 220 0.82 -1.48 -10.60
C VAL A 220 1.28 -0.49 -11.67
N TYR A 221 1.88 0.63 -11.26
CA TYR A 221 2.51 1.59 -12.18
C TYR A 221 3.63 0.94 -13.00
N LEU A 222 4.54 0.24 -12.31
CA LEU A 222 5.66 -0.43 -12.97
C LEU A 222 5.19 -1.49 -13.98
N ILE A 223 4.21 -2.32 -13.60
CA ILE A 223 3.63 -3.33 -14.51
C ILE A 223 2.89 -2.67 -15.67
N SER A 224 2.13 -1.60 -15.43
CA SER A 224 1.38 -0.89 -16.48
C SER A 224 2.31 -0.30 -17.53
N HIS A 225 3.44 0.28 -17.10
CA HIS A 225 4.49 0.71 -18.02
C HIS A 225 5.04 -0.45 -18.83
N ALA A 226 5.42 -1.56 -18.19
CA ALA A 226 5.94 -2.70 -18.93
C ALA A 226 4.93 -3.25 -19.95
N LEU A 227 3.64 -3.34 -19.59
CA LEU A 227 2.59 -3.77 -20.50
C LEU A 227 2.43 -2.85 -21.71
N LEU A 228 2.52 -1.53 -21.50
CA LEU A 228 2.43 -0.54 -22.57
C LEU A 228 3.62 -0.67 -23.53
N GLU A 229 4.84 -0.60 -23.00
CA GLU A 229 6.09 -0.60 -23.78
C GLU A 229 6.31 -1.92 -24.55
N THR A 230 5.73 -3.01 -24.07
CA THR A 230 5.93 -4.34 -24.66
C THR A 230 4.74 -4.84 -25.47
N GLY A 231 3.65 -4.07 -25.56
CA GLY A 231 2.39 -4.54 -26.16
C GLY A 231 1.92 -5.84 -25.50
N ASN A 232 1.69 -5.81 -24.18
CA ASN A 232 1.35 -6.96 -23.35
C ASN A 232 2.39 -8.11 -23.41
N GLY A 233 3.68 -7.76 -23.39
CA GLY A 233 4.80 -8.72 -23.35
C GLY A 233 5.08 -9.44 -24.67
N THR A 234 4.60 -8.91 -25.80
CA THR A 234 4.68 -9.58 -27.11
C THR A 234 5.67 -8.93 -28.08
N SER A 235 6.18 -7.72 -27.76
CA SER A 235 7.13 -7.00 -28.60
C SER A 235 8.41 -7.80 -28.82
N GLN A 236 9.07 -7.57 -29.97
CA GLN A 236 10.33 -8.23 -30.28
C GLN A 236 11.43 -7.86 -29.27
N LEU A 237 11.39 -6.63 -28.75
CA LEU A 237 12.33 -6.13 -27.74
C LEU A 237 12.16 -6.85 -26.40
N ALA A 238 10.92 -7.17 -26.00
CA ALA A 238 10.61 -7.94 -24.79
C ALA A 238 10.94 -9.43 -24.95
N LYS A 239 10.58 -10.03 -26.10
CA LYS A 239 10.94 -11.42 -26.47
C LYS A 239 12.45 -11.65 -26.49
N GLY A 240 13.19 -10.57 -26.72
CA GLY A 240 14.63 -10.54 -26.72
C GLY A 240 15.25 -10.95 -28.05
N ALA A 241 16.49 -10.51 -28.23
CA ALA A 241 17.35 -10.79 -29.37
C ALA A 241 18.81 -10.59 -28.94
N ASP A 242 19.75 -10.85 -29.84
CA ASP A 242 21.14 -10.43 -29.69
C ASP A 242 21.50 -9.38 -30.75
N VAL A 243 22.57 -8.64 -30.53
CA VAL A 243 23.25 -7.82 -31.55
C VAL A 243 24.64 -8.38 -31.80
N VAL A 244 24.85 -8.86 -33.02
CA VAL A 244 26.13 -9.42 -33.51
C VAL A 244 26.50 -8.69 -34.79
N ASN A 245 27.72 -8.17 -34.89
CA ASN A 245 28.19 -7.38 -36.04
C ASN A 245 27.21 -6.27 -36.43
N ASN A 246 26.69 -5.56 -35.41
CA ASN A 246 25.71 -4.49 -35.55
C ASN A 246 24.37 -4.88 -36.22
N LYS A 247 24.01 -6.17 -36.22
CA LYS A 247 22.73 -6.69 -36.72
C LYS A 247 21.98 -7.43 -35.63
N VAL A 248 20.65 -7.30 -35.63
CA VAL A 248 19.77 -7.99 -34.70
C VAL A 248 19.64 -9.46 -35.09
N VAL A 249 19.81 -10.37 -34.13
CA VAL A 249 19.72 -11.83 -34.30
C VAL A 249 18.71 -12.38 -33.29
N THR A 250 17.55 -12.82 -33.78
CA THR A 250 16.42 -13.26 -32.93
C THR A 250 16.46 -14.74 -32.55
N ASN A 251 17.30 -15.53 -33.23
CA ASN A 251 17.51 -16.97 -33.02
C ASN A 251 18.83 -17.30 -32.30
N SER A 252 19.44 -16.32 -31.63
CA SER A 252 20.64 -16.55 -30.82
C SER A 252 20.34 -17.44 -29.61
N ASN A 253 21.33 -18.22 -29.17
CA ASN A 253 21.29 -19.02 -27.94
C ASN A 253 21.14 -18.13 -26.70
N THR A 254 21.80 -16.97 -26.71
CA THR A 254 21.68 -15.94 -25.67
C THR A 254 20.86 -14.78 -26.22
N LYS A 255 19.78 -14.41 -25.52
CA LYS A 255 18.94 -13.27 -25.87
C LYS A 255 18.96 -12.26 -24.76
N TYR A 256 18.93 -10.99 -25.13
CA TYR A 256 18.82 -9.87 -24.21
C TYR A 256 17.44 -9.25 -24.34
N HIS A 257 16.82 -8.95 -23.22
CA HIS A 257 15.42 -8.54 -23.11
C HIS A 257 15.34 -7.10 -22.65
N ASN A 258 14.31 -6.37 -23.09
CA ASN A 258 14.01 -5.04 -22.57
C ASN A 258 12.50 -4.84 -22.53
N VAL A 259 11.98 -4.67 -21.32
CA VAL A 259 10.54 -4.64 -21.05
C VAL A 259 9.99 -3.25 -20.74
N PHE A 260 10.83 -2.21 -20.86
CA PHE A 260 10.47 -0.82 -20.57
C PHE A 260 10.83 0.14 -21.71
N GLY A 261 11.23 -0.36 -22.88
CA GLY A 261 11.60 0.50 -24.02
C GLY A 261 12.86 1.34 -23.77
N ILE A 262 13.70 0.96 -22.81
CA ILE A 262 14.88 1.76 -22.43
C ILE A 262 15.84 1.87 -23.62
N ALA A 263 16.21 3.11 -23.97
CA ALA A 263 17.08 3.42 -25.11
C ALA A 263 16.58 2.88 -26.47
N ALA A 264 15.27 2.68 -26.63
CA ALA A 264 14.65 2.33 -27.90
C ALA A 264 14.28 3.59 -28.70
N TYR A 265 15.28 4.20 -29.35
CA TYR A 265 15.10 5.46 -30.10
C TYR A 265 14.39 5.27 -31.45
N ASP A 266 13.58 6.26 -31.85
CA ASP A 266 12.70 6.21 -33.03
C ASP A 266 13.33 5.69 -34.33
N ASN A 267 14.61 6.01 -34.60
CA ASN A 267 15.27 5.63 -35.85
C ASN A 267 15.61 4.13 -35.95
N ASP A 268 15.91 3.47 -34.83
CA ASP A 268 16.24 2.03 -34.80
C ASP A 268 15.97 1.45 -33.38
N PRO A 269 14.70 1.43 -32.96
CA PRO A 269 14.33 1.16 -31.57
C PRO A 269 14.68 -0.27 -31.14
N LEU A 270 14.65 -1.23 -32.08
CA LEU A 270 14.96 -2.62 -31.78
C LEU A 270 16.47 -2.84 -31.57
N ARG A 271 17.34 -2.39 -32.49
CA ARG A 271 18.77 -2.65 -32.36
C ARG A 271 19.37 -1.91 -31.17
N GLU A 272 19.02 -0.63 -30.98
CA GLU A 272 19.57 0.17 -29.88
C GLU A 272 19.04 -0.32 -28.52
N GLY A 273 17.76 -0.68 -28.42
CA GLY A 273 17.20 -1.26 -27.20
C GLY A 273 17.84 -2.60 -26.80
N ILE A 274 18.12 -3.49 -27.77
CA ILE A 274 18.81 -4.77 -27.52
C ILE A 274 20.28 -4.53 -27.18
N LYS A 275 20.94 -3.58 -27.84
CA LYS A 275 22.33 -3.23 -27.55
C LYS A 275 22.47 -2.72 -26.11
N TYR A 276 21.55 -1.89 -25.64
CA TYR A 276 21.51 -1.46 -24.25
C TYR A 276 21.29 -2.64 -23.30
N ALA A 277 20.29 -3.49 -23.58
CA ALA A 277 20.01 -4.69 -22.78
C ALA A 277 21.22 -5.63 -22.67
N LYS A 278 21.97 -5.79 -23.76
CA LYS A 278 23.22 -6.55 -23.80
C LYS A 278 24.31 -5.96 -22.92
N GLN A 279 24.50 -4.64 -22.97
CA GLN A 279 25.46 -3.94 -22.11
C GLN A 279 25.09 -4.06 -20.63
N ALA A 280 23.80 -4.02 -20.31
CA ALA A 280 23.29 -4.15 -18.94
C ALA A 280 23.20 -5.63 -18.45
N GLY A 281 23.48 -6.61 -19.31
CA GLY A 281 23.45 -8.04 -18.95
C GLY A 281 22.04 -8.58 -18.72
N TRP A 282 21.03 -8.02 -19.38
CA TRP A 282 19.62 -8.44 -19.28
C TRP A 282 19.31 -9.70 -20.09
N ASP A 283 20.05 -10.78 -19.81
CA ASP A 283 19.98 -12.07 -20.51
C ASP A 283 18.77 -12.96 -20.11
N THR A 284 17.89 -12.43 -19.25
CA THR A 284 16.63 -13.05 -18.84
C THR A 284 15.57 -11.97 -18.63
N VAL A 285 14.30 -12.31 -18.80
CA VAL A 285 13.17 -11.37 -18.61
C VAL A 285 13.09 -10.84 -17.17
N SER A 286 13.57 -11.59 -16.18
CA SER A 286 13.58 -11.16 -14.77
C SER A 286 14.65 -10.09 -14.47
N LYS A 287 15.76 -10.09 -15.24
CA LYS A 287 16.83 -9.09 -15.10
C LYS A 287 16.50 -7.79 -15.85
N ALA A 288 15.77 -7.90 -16.95
CA ALA A 288 15.26 -6.79 -17.76
C ALA A 288 14.14 -6.02 -17.04
#